data_AF-A0AA43A6J5-F1
#
_entry.id   AF-A0AA43A6J5-F1
#
_cell.length_a   1.000
_cell.length_b   1.000
_cell.length_c   1.000
_cell.angle_alpha   90.00
_cell.angle_beta   90.00
_cell.angle_gamma   90.00
#
_symmetry.space_group_name_H-M   'P 1'
#
loop_
_entity.id
_entity.type
_entity.pdbx_description
1 polymer ?
#
loop_
_entity_poly.entity_id
_entity_poly.type
_entity_poly.pdbx_seq_one_letter_code
_entity_poly.pdbx_strand_id
1 'polypeptide(L)'
;MKWFIPAILTSAALLFFPSAALAWGIGVHLQTGAWILDNLAQLPDPLRTLLAAYPNDYLYGCISADITLGKKYTHYLRHCHSWRMGRKILKEAKTESHQACAYGYLSHLAADTVAHSYFVPFKLMRTYNTVLLKHAYWEMRFEAHVSPEIWPLARSIGRKDFSDNDTLMRGVLSNTIFSFGTNKRLFNSLLLLTRLQQYQKVLRSLAKTSKWAITEEDQKEYLGMTCEATLSFLQDIDNSPFCKADPTGERALNTAGMIRKNLNTLWLDGKLGEREAEEMLGVIKIRLKEGICQPDDLLTLLSES
;
A
#
# COMPACT_ATOMS: atom_id res chain seq x y z
N MET A 1 10.17 2.88 41.86
CA MET A 1 10.51 1.76 40.95
C MET A 1 9.33 1.13 40.20
N LYS A 2 8.05 1.41 40.54
CA LYS A 2 6.87 0.82 39.87
C LYS A 2 6.46 1.49 38.53
N TRP A 3 7.03 2.66 38.21
CA TRP A 3 6.73 3.43 37.00
C TRP A 3 7.77 3.28 35.88
N PHE A 4 8.94 2.68 36.17
CA PHE A 4 10.01 2.52 35.19
C PHE A 4 9.71 1.44 34.15
N ILE A 5 9.09 0.32 34.55
CA ILE A 5 8.74 -0.77 33.63
C ILE A 5 7.65 -0.33 32.62
N PRO A 6 6.55 0.34 33.03
CA PRO A 6 5.59 0.92 32.08
C PRO A 6 6.21 1.99 31.18
N ALA A 7 7.08 2.84 31.72
CA ALA A 7 7.73 3.90 30.95
C ALA A 7 8.71 3.34 29.91
N ILE A 8 9.46 2.28 30.22
CA ILE A 8 10.34 1.59 29.28
C ILE A 8 9.53 0.85 28.21
N LEU A 9 8.45 0.17 28.57
CA LEU A 9 7.56 -0.49 27.61
C LEU A 9 6.85 0.52 26.68
N THR A 10 6.43 1.66 27.22
CA THR A 10 5.79 2.74 26.44
C THR A 10 6.81 3.43 25.52
N SER A 11 8.04 3.66 26.01
CA SER A 11 9.13 4.24 25.22
C SER A 11 9.62 3.27 24.14
N ALA A 12 9.69 1.97 24.43
CA ALA A 12 9.96 0.94 23.43
C ALA A 12 8.83 0.87 22.40
N ALA A 13 7.56 0.91 22.81
CA ALA A 13 6.43 0.98 21.89
C ALA A 13 6.49 2.23 20.98
N LEU A 14 6.88 3.39 21.51
CA LEU A 14 7.05 4.63 20.73
C LEU A 14 8.29 4.60 19.80
N LEU A 15 9.34 3.87 20.16
CA LEU A 15 10.54 3.70 19.33
C LEU A 15 10.36 2.65 18.23
N PHE A 16 9.54 1.62 18.47
CA PHE A 16 9.28 0.54 17.51
C PHE A 16 8.04 0.75 16.64
N PHE A 17 7.12 1.64 17.01
CA PHE A 17 6.00 2.05 16.15
C PHE A 17 6.22 3.45 15.61
N PRO A 18 6.82 3.61 14.41
CA PRO A 18 6.78 4.90 13.74
C PRO A 18 5.31 5.32 13.60
N SER A 19 5.00 6.52 14.10
CA SER A 19 3.72 7.21 13.93
C SER A 19 3.18 6.98 12.51
N ALA A 20 1.93 6.52 12.40
CA ALA A 20 1.12 6.11 11.25
C ALA A 20 1.20 6.95 9.94
N ALA A 21 2.39 7.29 9.51
CA ALA A 21 2.70 8.12 8.35
C ALA A 21 3.83 7.49 7.51
N LEU A 22 4.06 6.20 7.68
CA LEU A 22 5.14 5.43 7.03
C LEU A 22 4.69 4.02 6.64
N ALA A 23 3.39 3.82 6.41
CA ALA A 23 2.86 2.54 5.99
C ALA A 23 1.70 2.88 5.04
N TRP A 24 1.70 2.50 3.76
CA TRP A 24 2.33 1.36 3.06
C TRP A 24 3.59 1.63 2.21
N GLY A 25 4.08 0.60 1.53
CA GLY A 25 5.52 0.33 1.31
C GLY A 25 6.12 0.79 -0.03
N ILE A 26 6.99 1.80 0.04
CA ILE A 26 7.84 2.28 -1.06
C ILE A 26 8.49 1.12 -1.84
N GLY A 27 8.96 0.09 -1.14
CA GLY A 27 9.59 -1.09 -1.72
C GLY A 27 8.64 -1.96 -2.52
N VAL A 28 7.44 -2.27 -2.02
CA VAL A 28 6.44 -3.05 -2.77
C VAL A 28 6.01 -2.34 -4.04
N HIS A 29 5.75 -1.02 -3.97
CA HIS A 29 5.39 -0.25 -5.16
C HIS A 29 6.53 -0.16 -6.18
N LEU A 30 7.77 0.04 -5.72
CA LEU A 30 8.94 0.00 -6.60
C LEU A 30 9.18 -1.39 -7.19
N GLN A 31 8.95 -2.46 -6.42
CA GLN A 31 9.08 -3.83 -6.90
C GLN A 31 8.06 -4.12 -8.00
N THR A 32 6.81 -3.71 -7.79
CA THR A 32 5.74 -3.84 -8.79
C THR A 32 6.06 -2.99 -10.02
N GLY A 33 6.50 -1.74 -9.83
CA GLY A 33 6.91 -0.86 -10.92
C GLY A 33 8.08 -1.42 -11.73
N ALA A 34 9.12 -1.95 -11.06
CA ALA A 34 10.25 -2.59 -11.71
C ALA A 34 9.79 -3.83 -12.51
N TRP A 35 8.90 -4.64 -11.94
CA TRP A 35 8.32 -5.79 -12.65
C TRP A 35 7.57 -5.37 -13.92
N ILE A 36 6.82 -4.27 -13.91
CA ILE A 36 6.18 -3.72 -15.11
C ILE A 36 7.21 -3.30 -16.16
N LEU A 37 8.31 -2.65 -15.75
CA LEU A 37 9.40 -2.27 -16.65
C LEU A 37 10.12 -3.48 -17.28
N ASP A 38 10.20 -4.60 -16.56
CA ASP A 38 10.72 -5.86 -17.08
C ASP A 38 9.71 -6.57 -18.02
N ASN A 39 8.44 -6.15 -18.01
CA ASN A 39 7.34 -6.75 -18.77
C ASN A 39 6.67 -5.80 -19.77
N LEU A 40 7.39 -4.77 -20.22
CA LEU A 40 6.89 -3.75 -21.14
C LEU A 40 6.28 -4.29 -22.44
N ALA A 41 6.71 -5.46 -22.90
CA ALA A 41 6.15 -6.11 -24.09
C ALA A 41 4.66 -6.46 -23.95
N GLN A 42 4.14 -6.56 -22.72
CA GLN A 42 2.73 -6.84 -22.44
C GLN A 42 1.84 -5.58 -22.47
N LEU A 43 2.44 -4.38 -22.59
CA LEU A 43 1.72 -3.11 -22.62
C LEU A 43 1.40 -2.66 -24.06
N PRO A 44 0.36 -1.83 -24.24
CA PRO A 44 0.08 -1.19 -25.53
C PRO A 44 1.28 -0.37 -26.03
N ASP A 45 1.49 -0.38 -27.35
CA ASP A 45 2.67 0.22 -28.00
C ASP A 45 3.00 1.67 -27.57
N PRO A 46 2.02 2.60 -27.43
CA PRO A 46 2.32 3.96 -26.97
C PRO A 46 2.85 3.97 -25.53
N LEU A 47 2.24 3.20 -24.64
CA LEU A 47 2.64 3.15 -23.23
C LEU A 47 3.98 2.43 -23.07
N ARG A 48 4.20 1.34 -23.81
CA ARG A 48 5.49 0.63 -23.87
C ARG A 48 6.63 1.59 -24.22
N THR A 49 6.46 2.36 -25.29
CA THR A 49 7.46 3.33 -25.75
C THR A 49 7.72 4.41 -24.71
N LEU A 50 6.67 4.96 -24.12
CA LEU A 50 6.74 5.98 -23.08
C LEU A 50 7.53 5.50 -21.86
N LEU A 51 7.16 4.33 -21.31
CA LEU A 51 7.78 3.80 -20.09
C LEU A 51 9.22 3.32 -20.33
N ALA A 52 9.54 2.85 -21.54
CA ALA A 52 10.91 2.53 -21.93
C ALA A 52 11.81 3.79 -21.99
N ALA A 53 11.27 4.92 -22.43
CA ALA A 53 11.99 6.19 -22.52
C ALA A 53 12.13 6.90 -21.17
N TYR A 54 11.12 6.78 -20.30
CA TYR A 54 11.04 7.49 -19.00
C TYR A 54 10.86 6.54 -17.79
N PRO A 55 11.72 5.51 -17.61
CA PRO A 55 11.53 4.50 -16.57
C PRO A 55 11.70 5.06 -15.16
N ASN A 56 12.58 6.06 -14.98
CA ASN A 56 12.82 6.66 -13.67
C ASN A 56 11.64 7.53 -13.21
N ASP A 57 11.03 8.28 -14.14
CA ASP A 57 9.84 9.10 -13.87
C ASP A 57 8.65 8.21 -13.53
N TYR A 58 8.48 7.09 -14.24
CA TYR A 58 7.49 6.07 -13.91
C TYR A 58 7.69 5.49 -12.50
N LEU A 59 8.91 5.06 -12.16
CA LEU A 59 9.22 4.53 -10.84
C LEU A 59 9.06 5.59 -9.73
N TYR A 60 9.36 6.85 -10.03
CA TYR A 60 9.07 7.96 -9.13
C TYR A 60 7.57 8.12 -8.88
N GLY A 61 6.77 8.06 -9.95
CA GLY A 61 5.31 8.05 -9.89
C GLY A 61 4.78 6.97 -8.95
N CYS A 62 5.31 5.75 -9.04
CA CYS A 62 4.92 4.59 -8.23
C CYS A 62 5.04 4.81 -6.71
N ILE A 63 5.87 5.77 -6.26
CA ILE A 63 6.08 6.06 -4.84
C ILE A 63 5.63 7.47 -4.44
N SER A 64 5.22 8.28 -5.40
CA SER A 64 4.96 9.71 -5.19
C SER A 64 3.72 9.97 -4.32
N ALA A 65 2.71 9.11 -4.38
CA ALA A 65 1.46 9.22 -3.60
C ALA A 65 1.71 9.17 -2.09
N ASP A 66 2.58 8.27 -1.64
CA ASP A 66 2.97 8.13 -0.23
C ASP A 66 3.89 9.26 0.24
N ILE A 67 4.73 9.78 -0.65
CA ILE A 67 5.71 10.81 -0.28
C ILE A 67 5.07 12.20 -0.19
N THR A 68 3.95 12.44 -0.86
CA THR A 68 3.29 13.76 -0.87
C THR A 68 2.50 14.07 0.41
N LEU A 69 2.33 13.11 1.33
CA LEU A 69 1.50 13.26 2.53
C LEU A 69 2.33 13.38 3.83
N GLY A 70 2.36 14.58 4.38
CA GLY A 70 2.89 14.83 5.73
C GLY A 70 1.95 14.36 6.85
N LYS A 71 2.52 14.07 8.03
CA LYS A 71 1.90 13.51 9.25
C LYS A 71 0.59 14.13 9.77
N LYS A 72 0.09 15.24 9.21
CA LYS A 72 -1.05 16.02 9.73
C LYS A 72 -2.37 15.81 8.98
N TYR A 73 -2.41 14.92 7.98
CA TYR A 73 -3.40 15.01 6.90
C TYR A 73 -4.12 13.70 6.59
N THR A 74 -4.61 12.99 7.60
CA THR A 74 -5.28 11.67 7.44
C THR A 74 -6.55 11.71 6.59
N HIS A 75 -7.32 12.81 6.61
CA HIS A 75 -8.48 12.99 5.71
C HIS A 75 -8.07 13.04 4.22
N TYR A 76 -6.83 13.43 3.93
CA TYR A 76 -6.32 13.65 2.58
C TYR A 76 -5.71 12.40 1.94
N LEU A 77 -5.39 11.37 2.75
CA LEU A 77 -5.04 10.04 2.26
C LEU A 77 -6.10 9.52 1.28
N ARG A 78 -7.40 9.76 1.57
CA ARG A 78 -8.52 9.39 0.70
C ARG A 78 -8.53 10.12 -0.64
N HIS A 79 -8.03 11.34 -0.68
CA HIS A 79 -8.01 12.14 -1.91
C HIS A 79 -6.84 11.78 -2.82
N CYS A 80 -5.67 11.52 -2.25
CA CYS A 80 -4.51 11.05 -3.02
C CYS A 80 -4.74 9.63 -3.56
N HIS A 81 -5.26 8.72 -2.74
CA HIS A 81 -5.47 7.33 -3.13
C HIS A 81 -6.80 7.13 -3.86
N SER A 82 -7.10 7.99 -4.84
CA SER A 82 -8.32 7.90 -5.65
C SER A 82 -8.03 7.89 -7.14
N TRP A 83 -8.74 7.04 -7.89
CA TRP A 83 -8.64 6.97 -9.35
C TRP A 83 -8.86 8.33 -10.02
N ARG A 84 -9.79 9.13 -9.48
CA ARG A 84 -10.06 10.48 -9.95
C ARG A 84 -8.82 11.37 -9.87
N MET A 85 -8.04 11.27 -8.80
CA MET A 85 -6.79 12.03 -8.65
C MET A 85 -5.75 11.57 -9.68
N GLY A 86 -5.51 10.26 -9.79
CA GLY A 86 -4.57 9.71 -10.77
C GLY A 86 -4.91 10.12 -12.21
N ARG A 87 -6.18 10.05 -12.60
CA ARG A 87 -6.66 10.52 -13.92
C ARG A 87 -6.49 12.02 -14.11
N LYS A 88 -6.68 12.83 -13.05
CA LYS A 88 -6.42 14.26 -13.10
C LYS A 88 -4.94 14.56 -13.30
N ILE A 89 -4.04 13.86 -12.61
CA ILE A 89 -2.59 13.98 -12.81
C ILE A 89 -2.21 13.64 -14.25
N LEU A 90 -2.74 12.53 -14.79
CA LEU A 90 -2.49 12.13 -16.17
C LEU A 90 -3.00 13.17 -17.18
N LYS A 91 -4.19 13.74 -16.94
CA LYS A 91 -4.77 14.79 -17.81
C LYS A 91 -3.95 16.08 -17.81
N GLU A 92 -3.37 16.45 -16.68
CA GLU A 92 -2.56 17.68 -16.53
C GLU A 92 -1.08 17.47 -16.94
N ALA A 93 -0.69 16.24 -17.30
CA ALA A 93 0.65 15.94 -17.79
C ALA A 93 0.92 16.63 -19.14
N LYS A 94 2.03 17.38 -19.22
CA LYS A 94 2.40 18.21 -20.38
C LYS A 94 3.61 17.71 -21.16
N THR A 95 4.36 16.77 -20.56
CA THR A 95 5.59 16.20 -21.12
C THR A 95 5.51 14.68 -21.00
N GLU A 96 6.31 13.95 -21.76
CA GLU A 96 6.38 12.49 -21.68
C GLU A 96 6.88 12.03 -20.29
N SER A 97 7.83 12.74 -19.68
CA SER A 97 8.24 12.53 -18.29
C SER A 97 7.05 12.66 -17.31
N HIS A 98 6.22 13.70 -17.46
CA HIS A 98 5.00 13.86 -16.66
C HIS A 98 3.99 12.73 -16.88
N GLN A 99 3.83 12.28 -18.12
CA GLN A 99 2.92 11.17 -18.44
C GLN A 99 3.41 9.86 -17.81
N ALA A 100 4.70 9.55 -17.93
CA ALA A 100 5.29 8.36 -17.30
C ALA A 100 5.12 8.40 -15.78
N CYS A 101 5.37 9.55 -15.15
CA CYS A 101 5.12 9.75 -13.72
C CYS A 101 3.64 9.56 -13.35
N ALA A 102 2.71 10.08 -14.15
CA ALA A 102 1.27 9.89 -13.94
C ALA A 102 0.85 8.41 -14.04
N TYR A 103 1.40 7.67 -15.01
CA TYR A 103 1.18 6.21 -15.09
C TYR A 103 1.77 5.48 -13.88
N GLY A 104 2.92 5.91 -13.37
CA GLY A 104 3.46 5.38 -12.12
C GLY A 104 2.52 5.59 -10.93
N TYR A 105 1.92 6.78 -10.82
CA TYR A 105 0.91 7.06 -9.79
C TYR A 105 -0.31 6.16 -9.92
N LEU A 106 -0.78 5.92 -11.14
CA LEU A 106 -1.89 5.01 -11.39
C LEU A 106 -1.53 3.55 -11.07
N SER A 107 -0.30 3.12 -11.35
CA SER A 107 0.22 1.81 -10.96
C SER A 107 0.22 1.61 -9.44
N HIS A 108 0.58 2.67 -8.70
CA HIS A 108 0.48 2.69 -7.25
C HIS A 108 -0.97 2.47 -6.79
N LEU A 109 -1.93 3.21 -7.36
CA LEU A 109 -3.36 3.02 -7.03
C LEU A 109 -3.85 1.60 -7.35
N ALA A 110 -3.43 1.04 -8.48
CA ALA A 110 -3.80 -0.33 -8.84
C ALA A 110 -3.27 -1.34 -7.82
N ALA A 111 -2.02 -1.18 -7.38
CA ALA A 111 -1.44 -2.01 -6.33
C ALA A 111 -2.24 -1.89 -5.02
N ASP A 112 -2.62 -0.67 -4.66
CA ASP A 112 -3.41 -0.30 -3.48
C ASP A 112 -4.84 -0.85 -3.45
N THR A 113 -5.35 -1.36 -4.57
CA THR A 113 -6.61 -2.10 -4.57
C THR A 113 -6.47 -3.47 -3.89
N VAL A 114 -5.34 -4.17 -4.08
CA VAL A 114 -5.13 -5.55 -3.61
C VAL A 114 -4.84 -5.60 -2.11
N ALA A 115 -3.70 -5.10 -1.70
CA ALA A 115 -3.57 -4.21 -0.57
C ALA A 115 -4.73 -4.02 0.41
N HIS A 116 -5.55 -2.98 0.18
CA HIS A 116 -6.52 -2.45 1.11
C HIS A 116 -7.88 -3.13 0.95
N SER A 117 -8.12 -3.88 -0.13
CA SER A 117 -9.35 -4.67 -0.29
C SER A 117 -9.19 -6.14 0.09
N TYR A 118 -7.97 -6.67 0.08
CA TYR A 118 -7.70 -8.09 0.32
C TYR A 118 -6.62 -8.34 1.40
N PHE A 119 -5.37 -7.92 1.17
CA PHE A 119 -4.25 -8.29 2.05
C PHE A 119 -4.41 -7.76 3.48
N VAL A 120 -4.47 -6.44 3.65
CA VAL A 120 -4.55 -5.79 4.97
C VAL A 120 -5.84 -6.18 5.69
N PRO A 121 -7.05 -6.10 5.07
CA PRO A 121 -8.29 -6.56 5.68
C PRO A 121 -8.20 -7.98 6.23
N PHE A 122 -7.74 -8.94 5.42
CA PHE A 122 -7.63 -10.33 5.84
C PHE A 122 -6.69 -10.49 7.03
N LYS A 123 -5.52 -9.86 7.01
CA LYS A 123 -4.54 -9.96 8.11
C LYS A 123 -5.04 -9.29 9.39
N LEU A 124 -5.83 -8.21 9.30
CA LEU A 124 -6.50 -7.61 10.45
C LEU A 124 -7.51 -8.58 11.08
N MET A 125 -8.37 -9.21 10.27
CA MET A 125 -9.36 -10.18 10.76
C MET A 125 -8.68 -11.43 11.33
N ARG A 126 -7.66 -11.96 10.65
CA ARG A 126 -6.90 -13.15 11.09
C ARG A 126 -6.25 -12.96 12.46
N THR A 127 -5.93 -11.72 12.82
CA THR A 127 -5.28 -11.39 14.09
C THR A 127 -6.25 -10.74 15.08
N TYR A 128 -7.49 -11.23 15.08
CA TYR A 128 -8.58 -10.80 15.96
C TYR A 128 -8.20 -10.81 17.44
N ASN A 129 -7.42 -11.79 17.91
CA ASN A 129 -7.00 -11.90 19.31
C ASN A 129 -5.67 -11.20 19.64
N THR A 130 -5.12 -10.38 18.74
CA THR A 130 -3.84 -9.68 18.97
C THR A 130 -3.96 -8.16 18.77
N VAL A 131 -3.95 -7.37 19.85
CA VAL A 131 -4.29 -5.93 19.84
C VAL A 131 -3.30 -5.04 19.05
N LEU A 132 -2.01 -5.38 19.03
CA LEU A 132 -0.96 -4.52 18.46
C LEU A 132 -0.81 -4.64 16.92
N LEU A 133 -1.41 -5.66 16.30
CA LEU A 133 -1.23 -5.94 14.87
C LEU A 133 -2.26 -5.17 14.05
N LYS A 134 -1.96 -3.89 13.80
CA LYS A 134 -2.82 -2.94 13.08
C LYS A 134 -2.39 -2.80 11.62
N HIS A 135 -3.07 -1.93 10.87
CA HIS A 135 -2.86 -1.68 9.44
C HIS A 135 -1.37 -1.52 9.10
N ALA A 136 -0.74 -0.48 9.63
CA ALA A 136 0.66 -0.16 9.38
C ALA A 136 1.65 -1.29 9.72
N TYR A 137 1.29 -2.16 10.66
CA TYR A 137 2.11 -3.32 10.99
C TYR A 137 2.14 -4.33 9.84
N TRP A 138 0.97 -4.66 9.27
CA TRP A 138 0.88 -5.64 8.19
C TRP A 138 1.55 -5.17 6.91
N GLU A 139 1.40 -3.88 6.67
CA GLU A 139 2.07 -3.19 5.59
C GLU A 139 3.59 -3.31 5.67
N MET A 140 4.12 -2.97 6.85
CA MET A 140 5.55 -3.04 7.12
C MET A 140 6.09 -4.48 7.18
N ARG A 141 5.25 -5.45 7.59
CA ARG A 141 5.57 -6.87 7.54
C ARG A 141 5.69 -7.37 6.11
N PHE A 142 4.82 -6.93 5.20
CA PHE A 142 4.92 -7.29 3.79
C PHE A 142 6.16 -6.67 3.15
N GLU A 143 6.43 -5.39 3.42
CA GLU A 143 7.63 -4.65 2.98
C GLU A 143 8.95 -5.36 3.34
N ALA A 144 9.01 -6.06 4.48
CA ALA A 144 10.19 -6.80 4.90
C ALA A 144 10.61 -7.92 3.92
N HIS A 145 9.67 -8.39 3.09
CA HIS A 145 9.86 -9.43 2.07
C HIS A 145 10.18 -8.85 0.69
N VAL A 146 10.19 -7.51 0.54
CA VAL A 146 10.65 -6.87 -0.70
C VAL A 146 12.06 -7.31 -1.04
N SER A 147 12.25 -7.58 -2.33
CA SER A 147 13.47 -8.16 -2.83
C SER A 147 14.69 -7.24 -2.57
N PRO A 148 15.85 -7.78 -2.15
CA PRO A 148 17.02 -6.97 -1.79
C PRO A 148 17.50 -5.99 -2.88
N GLU A 149 17.32 -6.31 -4.14
CA GLU A 149 17.70 -5.51 -5.32
C GLU A 149 16.87 -4.23 -5.51
N ILE A 150 15.68 -4.18 -4.91
CA ILE A 150 14.81 -3.00 -4.98
C ILE A 150 15.37 -1.84 -4.15
N TRP A 151 16.14 -2.12 -3.09
CA TRP A 151 16.69 -1.07 -2.22
C TRP A 151 17.78 -0.22 -2.88
N PRO A 152 18.74 -0.78 -3.65
CA PRO A 152 19.57 -0.03 -4.57
C PRO A 152 18.77 0.85 -5.54
N LEU A 153 17.70 0.33 -6.14
CA LEU A 153 16.85 1.09 -7.05
C LEU A 153 16.17 2.27 -6.34
N ALA A 154 15.58 2.02 -5.18
CA ALA A 154 14.96 3.05 -4.35
C ALA A 154 15.97 4.17 -3.99
N ARG A 155 17.22 3.82 -3.67
CA ARG A 155 18.31 4.79 -3.45
C ARG A 155 18.68 5.58 -4.70
N SER A 156 18.68 4.93 -5.87
CA SER A 156 18.93 5.60 -7.15
C SER A 156 17.84 6.61 -7.45
N ILE A 157 16.56 6.21 -7.35
CA ILE A 157 15.41 7.10 -7.52
C ILE A 157 15.47 8.25 -6.50
N GLY A 158 15.70 7.97 -5.22
CA GLY A 158 15.77 9.01 -4.19
C GLY A 158 16.89 10.05 -4.36
N ARG A 159 17.89 9.81 -5.22
CA ARG A 159 19.00 10.75 -5.52
C ARG A 159 18.80 11.55 -6.80
N LYS A 160 17.87 11.15 -7.67
CA LYS A 160 17.56 11.84 -8.91
C LYS A 160 16.73 13.10 -8.62
N ASP A 161 16.81 14.07 -9.52
CA ASP A 161 15.96 15.25 -9.49
C ASP A 161 14.66 14.97 -10.25
N PHE A 162 13.54 15.11 -9.54
CA PHE A 162 12.20 14.99 -10.09
C PHE A 162 11.38 16.27 -9.88
N SER A 163 12.04 17.41 -9.69
CA SER A 163 11.42 18.71 -9.37
C SER A 163 10.31 19.13 -10.35
N ASP A 164 10.42 18.77 -11.63
CA ASP A 164 9.38 18.98 -12.65
C ASP A 164 8.12 18.14 -12.37
N ASN A 165 8.27 16.82 -12.19
CA ASN A 165 7.17 15.93 -11.77
C ASN A 165 6.54 16.38 -10.45
N ASP A 166 7.38 16.82 -9.52
CA ASP A 166 6.98 17.38 -8.25
C ASP A 166 6.11 18.64 -8.40
N THR A 167 6.41 19.45 -9.42
CA THR A 167 5.65 20.66 -9.75
C THR A 167 4.29 20.31 -10.36
N LEU A 168 4.23 19.31 -11.25
CA LEU A 168 2.97 18.73 -11.73
C LEU A 168 2.12 18.24 -10.55
N MET A 169 2.67 17.35 -9.73
CA MET A 169 1.97 16.73 -8.60
C MET A 169 1.47 17.81 -7.63
N ARG A 170 2.32 18.76 -7.25
CA ARG A 170 1.90 19.88 -6.40
C ARG A 170 0.82 20.71 -7.06
N GLY A 171 0.89 21.02 -8.34
CA GLY A 171 -0.15 21.80 -9.02
C GLY A 171 -1.51 21.11 -9.00
N VAL A 172 -1.55 19.79 -9.19
CA VAL A 172 -2.80 19.02 -9.16
C VAL A 172 -3.31 18.83 -7.73
N LEU A 173 -2.42 18.47 -6.81
CA LEU A 173 -2.74 18.25 -5.41
C LEU A 173 -3.12 19.56 -4.72
N SER A 174 -2.40 20.66 -4.90
CA SER A 174 -2.72 21.94 -4.26
C SER A 174 -4.05 22.52 -4.73
N ASN A 175 -4.34 22.45 -6.03
CA ASN A 175 -5.64 22.88 -6.56
C ASN A 175 -6.81 22.01 -6.09
N THR A 176 -6.53 20.83 -5.52
CA THR A 176 -7.55 19.89 -5.04
C THR A 176 -7.59 19.79 -3.50
N ILE A 177 -6.48 20.11 -2.83
CA ILE A 177 -6.21 19.81 -1.42
C ILE A 177 -5.67 21.02 -0.64
N PHE A 178 -5.02 22.01 -1.28
CA PHE A 178 -4.33 23.12 -0.60
C PHE A 178 -4.62 24.50 -1.19
N SER A 179 -5.68 25.16 -0.72
CA SER A 179 -5.55 26.59 -0.42
C SER A 179 -4.62 26.72 0.80
N PHE A 180 -3.52 27.48 0.68
CA PHE A 180 -2.45 27.76 1.66
C PHE A 180 -1.14 26.95 1.54
N GLY A 181 -0.13 27.59 0.92
CA GLY A 181 0.88 28.30 1.71
C GLY A 181 1.90 27.46 2.46
N THR A 182 2.93 27.03 1.73
CA THR A 182 4.30 26.80 2.20
C THR A 182 4.52 25.69 3.25
N ASN A 183 5.03 24.54 2.79
CA ASN A 183 6.11 23.87 3.51
C ASN A 183 6.98 23.06 2.55
N LYS A 184 8.00 23.73 1.99
CA LYS A 184 9.18 23.10 1.39
C LYS A 184 9.88 22.28 2.47
N ARG A 185 9.54 20.99 2.59
CA ARG A 185 10.32 19.96 3.30
C ARG A 185 9.77 18.55 3.04
N LEU A 186 9.22 18.32 1.85
CA LEU A 186 9.09 16.97 1.31
C LEU A 186 10.41 16.67 0.60
N PHE A 187 10.91 15.45 0.73
CA PHE A 187 12.23 15.00 0.29
C PHE A 187 13.44 15.39 1.17
N ASN A 188 13.55 14.72 2.31
CA ASN A 188 14.79 13.99 2.56
C ASN A 188 14.53 12.52 2.19
N SER A 189 14.35 12.22 0.91
CA SER A 189 14.26 10.85 0.36
C SER A 189 15.35 9.94 0.91
N LEU A 190 16.57 10.47 1.02
CA LEU A 190 17.70 9.78 1.62
C LEU A 190 17.45 9.40 3.08
N LEU A 191 16.83 10.26 3.90
CA LEU A 191 16.53 9.93 5.31
C LEU A 191 15.40 8.91 5.43
N LEU A 192 14.37 8.96 4.58
CA LEU A 192 13.29 7.97 4.56
C LEU A 192 13.83 6.60 4.13
N LEU A 193 14.63 6.54 3.07
CA LEU A 193 15.26 5.31 2.59
C LEU A 193 16.26 4.72 3.59
N THR A 194 17.02 5.57 4.28
CA THR A 194 17.95 5.13 5.33
C THR A 194 17.19 4.56 6.53
N ARG A 195 16.05 5.16 6.91
CA ARG A 195 15.18 4.63 7.97
C ARG A 195 14.54 3.31 7.55
N LEU A 196 14.00 3.20 6.35
CA LEU A 196 13.38 1.98 5.83
C LEU A 196 14.34 0.78 5.85
N GLN A 197 15.61 0.96 5.48
CA GLN A 197 16.63 -0.10 5.54
C GLN A 197 16.96 -0.55 6.97
N GLN A 198 17.04 0.39 7.91
CA GLN A 198 17.24 0.06 9.33
C GLN A 198 16.05 -0.74 9.86
N TYR A 199 14.83 -0.34 9.49
CA TYR A 199 13.63 -1.10 9.83
C TYR A 199 13.60 -2.46 9.15
N GLN A 200 14.03 -2.61 7.90
CA GLN A 200 14.02 -3.90 7.20
C GLN A 200 14.77 -5.00 7.96
N LYS A 201 15.96 -4.69 8.50
CA LYS A 201 16.73 -5.66 9.30
C LYS A 201 16.00 -6.06 10.59
N VAL A 202 15.41 -5.08 11.27
CA VAL A 202 14.61 -5.31 12.49
C VAL A 202 13.35 -6.13 12.17
N LEU A 203 12.66 -5.80 11.09
CA LEU A 203 11.42 -6.45 10.67
C LEU A 203 11.65 -7.87 10.17
N ARG A 204 12.72 -8.13 9.42
CA ARG A 204 13.10 -9.50 9.03
C ARG A 204 13.40 -10.36 10.25
N SER A 205 13.99 -9.78 11.30
CA SER A 205 14.20 -10.47 12.58
C SER A 205 12.87 -10.77 13.29
N LEU A 206 11.96 -9.80 13.35
CA LEU A 206 10.62 -9.96 13.94
C LEU A 206 9.70 -10.90 13.14
N ALA A 207 9.89 -11.00 11.82
CA ALA A 207 9.10 -11.88 10.96
C ALA A 207 9.34 -13.36 11.27
N LYS A 208 10.56 -13.72 11.71
CA LYS A 208 10.94 -15.10 12.07
C LYS A 208 10.32 -15.59 13.38
N THR A 209 9.86 -14.68 14.24
CA THR A 209 9.39 -15.01 15.59
C THR A 209 7.88 -14.84 15.76
N SER A 210 7.20 -14.28 14.78
CA SER A 210 5.74 -14.07 14.83
C SER A 210 4.99 -15.36 14.54
N LYS A 211 4.03 -15.74 15.41
CA LYS A 211 3.05 -16.81 15.12
C LYS A 211 2.28 -16.55 13.82
N TRP A 212 2.14 -15.28 13.45
CA TRP A 212 1.45 -14.85 12.24
C TRP A 212 2.45 -14.57 11.12
N ALA A 213 3.01 -15.65 10.57
CA ALA A 213 3.93 -15.59 9.44
C ALA A 213 3.19 -15.18 8.14
N ILE A 214 3.91 -14.49 7.26
CA ILE A 214 3.53 -14.32 5.86
C ILE A 214 4.36 -15.37 5.11
N THR A 215 3.72 -16.44 4.65
CA THR A 215 4.42 -17.54 3.98
C THR A 215 4.88 -17.14 2.59
N GLU A 216 5.69 -17.98 1.93
CA GLU A 216 6.11 -17.74 0.55
C GLU A 216 4.92 -17.81 -0.41
N GLU A 217 3.93 -18.67 -0.13
CA GLU A 217 2.68 -18.75 -0.90
C GLU A 217 1.83 -17.49 -0.74
N ASP A 218 1.70 -16.97 0.48
CA ASP A 218 1.05 -15.67 0.72
C ASP A 218 1.77 -14.57 -0.07
N GLN A 219 3.10 -14.51 -0.02
CA GLN A 219 3.88 -13.50 -0.77
C GLN A 219 3.64 -13.59 -2.27
N LYS A 220 3.74 -14.80 -2.84
CA LYS A 220 3.50 -15.06 -4.27
C LYS A 220 2.08 -14.68 -4.67
N GLU A 221 1.09 -15.02 -3.84
CA GLU A 221 -0.31 -14.68 -4.08
C GLU A 221 -0.51 -13.16 -4.11
N TYR A 222 -0.19 -12.45 -3.01
CA TYR A 222 -0.48 -11.02 -2.93
C TYR A 222 0.34 -10.22 -3.93
N LEU A 223 1.65 -10.49 -4.08
CA LEU A 223 2.48 -9.78 -5.05
C LEU A 223 2.08 -10.11 -6.50
N GLY A 224 1.73 -11.37 -6.78
CA GLY A 224 1.24 -11.78 -8.09
C GLY A 224 -0.04 -11.03 -8.47
N MET A 225 -1.00 -10.93 -7.54
CA MET A 225 -2.23 -10.16 -7.74
C MET A 225 -1.96 -8.67 -7.88
N THR A 226 -1.02 -8.10 -7.11
CA THR A 226 -0.61 -6.71 -7.25
C THR A 226 -0.06 -6.44 -8.66
N CYS A 227 0.85 -7.28 -9.15
CA CYS A 227 1.38 -7.19 -10.51
C CYS A 227 0.28 -7.35 -11.58
N GLU A 228 -0.64 -8.29 -11.40
CA GLU A 228 -1.78 -8.52 -12.29
C GLU A 228 -2.72 -7.31 -12.33
N ALA A 229 -3.06 -6.73 -11.18
CA ALA A 229 -3.91 -5.56 -11.07
C ALA A 229 -3.28 -4.35 -11.78
N THR A 230 -1.99 -4.10 -11.53
CA THR A 230 -1.25 -3.02 -12.18
C THR A 230 -1.15 -3.25 -13.68
N LEU A 231 -0.82 -4.46 -14.13
CA LEU A 231 -0.70 -4.77 -15.55
C LEU A 231 -2.05 -4.65 -16.27
N SER A 232 -3.10 -5.26 -15.73
CA SER A 232 -4.46 -5.18 -16.28
C SER A 232 -4.91 -3.72 -16.42
N PHE A 233 -4.65 -2.90 -15.39
CA PHE A 233 -4.95 -1.47 -15.44
C PHE A 233 -4.17 -0.75 -16.55
N LEU A 234 -2.87 -0.99 -16.68
CA LEU A 234 -2.04 -0.33 -17.69
C LEU A 234 -2.32 -0.82 -19.12
N GLN A 235 -2.84 -2.05 -19.28
CA GLN A 235 -3.25 -2.59 -20.58
C GLN A 235 -4.50 -1.92 -21.12
N ASP A 236 -5.49 -1.66 -20.24
CA ASP A 236 -6.72 -0.96 -20.59
C ASP A 236 -7.20 -0.13 -19.39
N ILE A 237 -6.78 1.13 -19.38
CA ILE A 237 -7.07 2.06 -18.27
C ILE A 237 -8.56 2.37 -18.13
N ASP A 238 -9.40 2.08 -19.13
CA ASP A 238 -10.82 2.43 -19.09
C ASP A 238 -11.71 1.22 -18.81
N ASN A 239 -11.28 0.02 -19.22
CA ASN A 239 -12.07 -1.21 -19.07
C ASN A 239 -11.49 -2.21 -18.06
N SER A 240 -10.32 -1.98 -17.47
CA SER A 240 -9.78 -2.88 -16.44
C SER A 240 -10.78 -3.04 -15.29
N PRO A 241 -11.03 -4.28 -14.81
CA PRO A 241 -11.94 -4.50 -13.67
C PRO A 241 -11.48 -3.76 -12.41
N PHE A 242 -10.17 -3.54 -12.26
CA PHE A 242 -9.59 -2.81 -11.14
C PHE A 242 -9.92 -1.31 -11.13
N CYS A 243 -10.44 -0.74 -12.24
CA CYS A 243 -10.95 0.63 -12.25
C CYS A 243 -12.15 0.83 -11.31
N LYS A 244 -12.89 -0.25 -11.01
CA LYS A 244 -14.03 -0.25 -10.08
C LYS A 244 -13.62 -0.57 -8.65
N ALA A 245 -12.42 -1.11 -8.45
CA ALA A 245 -11.88 -1.39 -7.13
C ALA A 245 -11.55 -0.08 -6.38
N ASP A 246 -11.55 -0.14 -5.05
CA ASP A 246 -11.26 1.00 -4.18
C ASP A 246 -9.80 0.96 -3.70
N PRO A 247 -8.90 1.83 -4.21
CA PRO A 247 -7.51 1.88 -3.74
C PRO A 247 -7.38 2.27 -2.27
N THR A 248 -8.36 2.94 -1.68
CA THR A 248 -8.34 3.26 -0.24
C THR A 248 -8.77 2.07 0.62
N GLY A 249 -9.47 1.10 0.02
CA GLY A 249 -10.10 -0.04 0.67
C GLY A 249 -11.01 0.33 1.85
N GLU A 250 -11.65 1.51 1.84
CA GLU A 250 -12.40 2.02 2.98
C GLU A 250 -13.48 1.02 3.44
N ARG A 251 -14.25 0.47 2.50
CA ARG A 251 -15.28 -0.53 2.80
C ARG A 251 -14.69 -1.81 3.40
N ALA A 252 -13.62 -2.34 2.80
CA ALA A 252 -12.99 -3.58 3.23
C ALA A 252 -12.31 -3.45 4.59
N LEU A 253 -11.60 -2.34 4.84
CA LEU A 253 -10.95 -2.05 6.12
C LEU A 253 -11.97 -1.82 7.23
N ASN A 254 -13.07 -1.10 6.97
CA ASN A 254 -14.15 -0.91 7.95
C ASN A 254 -14.81 -2.26 8.29
N THR A 255 -15.12 -3.07 7.28
CA THR A 255 -15.69 -4.41 7.45
C THR A 255 -14.75 -5.32 8.24
N ALA A 256 -13.45 -5.29 7.93
CA ALA A 256 -12.43 -6.00 8.69
C ALA A 256 -12.37 -5.57 10.15
N GLY A 257 -12.49 -4.27 10.42
CA GLY A 257 -12.57 -3.74 11.78
C GLY A 257 -13.76 -4.31 12.57
N MET A 258 -14.94 -4.37 11.94
CA MET A 258 -16.15 -4.93 12.55
C MET A 258 -16.02 -6.43 12.80
N ILE A 259 -15.64 -7.22 11.79
CA ILE A 259 -15.45 -8.67 11.90
C ILE A 259 -14.40 -8.99 12.96
N ARG A 260 -13.25 -8.31 12.92
CA ARG A 260 -12.17 -8.48 13.90
C ARG A 260 -12.66 -8.27 15.33
N LYS A 261 -13.46 -7.22 15.56
CA LYS A 261 -14.04 -6.92 16.88
C LYS A 261 -14.98 -8.05 17.32
N ASN A 262 -15.87 -8.50 16.43
CA ASN A 262 -16.82 -9.57 16.74
C ASN A 262 -16.11 -10.90 17.05
N LEU A 263 -15.14 -11.30 16.23
CA LEU A 263 -14.32 -12.50 16.47
C LEU A 263 -13.57 -12.40 17.80
N ASN A 264 -13.02 -11.22 18.14
CA ASN A 264 -12.36 -11.01 19.42
C ASN A 264 -13.31 -11.14 20.61
N THR A 265 -14.53 -10.60 20.51
CA THR A 265 -15.56 -10.77 21.55
C THR A 265 -15.93 -12.23 21.73
N LEU A 266 -16.21 -12.97 20.65
CA LEU A 266 -16.55 -14.40 20.74
C LEU A 266 -15.41 -15.23 21.33
N TRP A 267 -14.16 -14.91 20.98
CA TRP A 267 -12.98 -15.54 21.56
C TRP A 267 -12.84 -15.29 23.06
N LEU A 268 -13.02 -14.05 23.52
CA LEU A 268 -12.96 -13.69 24.94
C LEU A 268 -14.09 -14.35 25.75
N ASP A 269 -15.26 -14.51 25.14
CA ASP A 269 -16.40 -15.21 25.73
C ASP A 269 -16.25 -16.74 25.74
N GLY A 270 -15.18 -17.29 25.14
CA GLY A 270 -14.98 -18.74 24.98
C GLY A 270 -15.94 -19.41 24.00
N LYS A 271 -16.65 -18.63 23.18
CA LYS A 271 -17.65 -19.09 22.20
C LYS A 271 -17.07 -19.36 20.82
N LEU A 272 -15.77 -19.10 20.62
CA LEU A 272 -15.08 -19.30 19.36
C LEU A 272 -13.80 -20.11 19.59
N GLY A 273 -13.74 -21.31 19.01
CA GLY A 273 -12.52 -22.12 19.00
C GLY A 273 -11.51 -21.66 17.95
N GLU A 274 -10.21 -21.99 18.13
CA GLU A 274 -9.17 -21.59 17.16
C GLU A 274 -9.40 -22.23 15.78
N ARG A 275 -9.75 -23.53 15.73
CA ARG A 275 -10.07 -24.24 14.48
C ARG A 275 -11.27 -23.63 13.74
N GLU A 276 -12.33 -23.31 14.47
CA GLU A 276 -13.54 -22.70 13.90
C GLU A 276 -13.24 -21.30 13.35
N ALA A 277 -12.43 -20.51 14.07
CA ALA A 277 -11.96 -19.22 13.56
C ALA A 277 -11.14 -19.36 12.28
N GLU A 278 -10.25 -20.35 12.20
CA GLU A 278 -9.45 -20.62 11.00
C GLU A 278 -10.31 -21.02 9.80
N GLU A 279 -11.33 -21.85 9.99
CA GLU A 279 -12.28 -22.24 8.94
C GLU A 279 -13.06 -21.03 8.41
N MET A 280 -13.64 -20.22 9.29
CA MET A 280 -14.35 -18.99 8.90
C MET A 280 -13.42 -18.00 8.17
N LEU A 281 -12.20 -17.79 8.69
CA LEU A 281 -11.22 -16.91 8.08
C LEU A 281 -10.77 -17.43 6.70
N GLY A 282 -10.73 -18.75 6.49
CA GLY A 282 -10.46 -19.36 5.20
C GLY A 282 -11.48 -18.95 4.14
N VAL A 283 -12.78 -19.01 4.47
CA VAL A 283 -13.86 -18.57 3.57
C VAL A 283 -13.78 -17.06 3.33
N ILE A 284 -13.60 -16.27 4.39
CA ILE A 284 -13.45 -14.81 4.29
C ILE A 284 -12.28 -14.42 3.38
N LYS A 285 -11.14 -15.14 3.43
CA LYS A 285 -9.98 -14.89 2.56
C LYS A 285 -10.39 -14.97 1.08
N ILE A 286 -11.15 -15.99 0.71
CA ILE A 286 -11.64 -16.18 -0.67
C ILE A 286 -12.59 -15.05 -1.07
N ARG A 287 -13.56 -14.71 -0.20
CA ARG A 287 -14.53 -13.65 -0.48
C ARG A 287 -13.92 -12.25 -0.61
N LEU A 288 -12.93 -11.93 0.22
CA LEU A 288 -12.17 -10.68 0.10
C LEU A 288 -11.44 -10.61 -1.25
N LYS A 289 -10.88 -11.73 -1.71
CA LYS A 289 -10.21 -11.83 -3.00
C LYS A 289 -11.18 -11.61 -4.17
N GLU A 290 -12.35 -12.23 -4.13
CA GLU A 290 -13.41 -12.06 -5.13
C GLU A 290 -13.95 -10.62 -5.14
N GLY A 291 -14.07 -10.01 -3.97
CA GLY A 291 -14.63 -8.67 -3.79
C GLY A 291 -13.73 -7.49 -4.19
N ILE A 292 -12.47 -7.69 -4.58
CA ILE A 292 -11.53 -6.59 -4.89
C ILE A 292 -12.12 -5.64 -5.94
N CYS A 293 -12.65 -6.18 -7.04
CA CYS A 293 -13.23 -5.41 -8.15
C CYS A 293 -14.73 -5.14 -8.00
N GLN A 294 -15.34 -5.57 -6.88
CA GLN A 294 -16.76 -5.44 -6.57
C GLN A 294 -16.94 -4.92 -5.12
N PRO A 295 -16.40 -3.74 -4.79
CA PRO A 295 -16.37 -3.26 -3.40
C PRO A 295 -17.76 -3.04 -2.79
N ASP A 296 -18.79 -2.79 -3.61
CA ASP A 296 -20.17 -2.61 -3.14
C ASP A 296 -20.85 -3.94 -2.77
N ASP A 297 -20.42 -5.06 -3.36
CA ASP A 297 -20.99 -6.40 -3.11
C ASP A 297 -20.27 -7.12 -1.95
N LEU A 298 -19.20 -6.54 -1.41
CA LEU A 298 -18.35 -7.17 -0.40
C LEU A 298 -19.14 -7.64 0.84
N LEU A 299 -20.09 -6.86 1.33
CA LEU A 299 -20.91 -7.26 2.48
C LEU A 299 -21.80 -8.46 2.16
N THR A 300 -22.35 -8.51 0.96
CA THR A 300 -23.14 -9.65 0.48
C THR A 300 -22.28 -10.91 0.40
N LEU A 301 -21.11 -10.79 -0.24
CA LEU A 301 -20.14 -11.89 -0.38
C LEU A 301 -19.69 -12.45 0.97
N LEU A 302 -19.53 -11.60 1.99
CA LEU A 302 -19.15 -11.98 3.35
C LEU A 302 -20.33 -12.45 4.21
N SER A 303 -21.57 -12.32 3.75
CA SER A 303 -22.77 -12.79 4.46
C SER A 303 -23.25 -14.16 3.97
N GLU A 304 -22.88 -14.55 2.77
CA GLU A 304 -23.15 -15.87 2.18
C GLU A 304 -22.14 -16.96 2.62
N SER A 305 -21.31 -16.66 3.64
CA SER A 305 -20.22 -17.49 4.16
C SER A 305 -20.52 -18.08 5.52
#